data_AF-A0AAW2TNL7-F1
#
_entry.id   AF-A0AAW2TNL7-F1
#
_cell.length_a   1.000
_cell.length_b   1.000
_cell.length_c   1.000
_cell.angle_alpha   90.00
_cell.angle_beta   90.00
_cell.angle_gamma   90.00
#
_symmetry.space_group_name_H-M   'P 1'
#
loop_
_entity.id
_entity.type
_entity.pdbx_description
1 polymer ?
#
loop_
_entity_poly.entity_id
_entity_poly.type
_entity_poly.pdbx_seq_one_letter_code
_entity_poly.pdbx_strand_id
1 'polypeptide(L)'
;MSKNPLTLIMDTNKFNGTKYNDWLRNLRIVLNFENQVYVLDNPLPTALLEGSLPEERVTFEKWLENNCKVRSIILASMTNEIQKQYDMLDDVPSIMLRMKEDYAVPDRHIRYAATKVFFRD
;
A
#
# COMPACT_ATOMS: atom_id res chain seq x y z
N MET A 1 0.05 -3.34 -29.62
CA MET A 1 -1.01 -3.03 -28.63
C MET A 1 -0.60 -1.81 -27.84
N SER A 2 -1.44 -0.77 -27.75
CA SER A 2 -1.17 0.39 -26.89
C SER A 2 -1.15 -0.06 -25.43
N LYS A 3 -0.09 0.24 -24.70
CA LYS A 3 -0.04 -0.04 -23.25
C LYS A 3 -1.15 0.73 -22.55
N ASN A 4 -1.87 0.08 -21.64
CA ASN A 4 -2.85 0.74 -20.79
C ASN A 4 -2.13 1.83 -19.96
N PRO A 5 -2.60 3.08 -19.89
CA PRO A 5 -2.00 4.13 -19.08
C PRO A 5 -1.71 3.74 -17.62
N LEU A 6 -2.56 2.88 -17.04
CA LEU A 6 -2.40 2.34 -15.68
C LEU A 6 -1.26 1.32 -15.58
N THR A 7 -1.06 0.50 -16.60
CA THR A 7 0.13 -0.38 -16.64
C THR A 7 1.40 0.43 -16.81
N LEU A 8 1.34 1.52 -17.60
CA LEU A 8 2.48 2.39 -17.84
C LEU A 8 2.90 3.17 -16.59
N ILE A 9 1.95 3.72 -15.82
CA ILE A 9 2.26 4.44 -14.58
C ILE A 9 2.92 3.50 -13.55
N MET A 10 2.48 2.25 -13.46
CA MET A 10 3.04 1.25 -12.54
C MET A 10 4.43 0.79 -12.96
N ASP A 11 4.64 0.50 -14.24
CA ASP A 11 5.94 0.12 -14.79
C ASP A 11 6.98 1.24 -14.62
N THR A 12 6.56 2.49 -14.87
CA THR A 12 7.47 3.65 -14.83
C THR A 12 7.81 4.09 -13.41
N ASN A 13 6.92 3.82 -12.45
CA ASN A 13 7.05 4.28 -11.07
C ASN A 13 7.14 3.10 -10.09
N LYS A 14 7.81 2.02 -10.49
CA LYS A 14 8.05 0.89 -9.60
C LYS A 14 8.75 1.35 -8.33
N PHE A 15 8.22 0.91 -7.19
CA PHE A 15 8.80 1.25 -5.91
C PHE A 15 10.11 0.50 -5.70
N ASN A 16 11.17 1.26 -5.50
CA ASN A 16 12.54 0.79 -5.33
C ASN A 16 13.13 1.18 -3.97
N GLY A 17 12.27 1.51 -2.98
CA GLY A 17 12.69 1.99 -1.67
C GLY A 17 12.84 3.51 -1.55
N THR A 18 12.59 4.27 -2.63
CA THR A 18 12.64 5.74 -2.62
C THR A 18 11.32 6.35 -3.07
N LYS A 19 11.11 7.64 -2.75
CA LYS A 19 9.93 8.41 -3.17
C LYS A 19 8.60 7.74 -2.79
N TYR A 20 8.51 7.24 -1.55
CA TYR A 20 7.34 6.54 -1.02
C TYR A 20 6.02 7.27 -1.31
N ASN A 21 5.97 8.60 -1.11
CA ASN A 21 4.77 9.39 -1.34
C ASN A 21 4.35 9.45 -2.82
N ASP A 22 5.31 9.50 -3.76
CA ASP A 22 5.01 9.50 -5.19
C ASP A 22 4.49 8.13 -5.63
N TRP A 23 5.13 7.05 -5.16
CA TRP A 23 4.65 5.69 -5.39
C TRP A 23 3.24 5.48 -4.83
N LEU A 24 3.00 5.87 -3.57
CA LEU A 24 1.70 5.74 -2.93
C LEU A 24 0.61 6.53 -3.67
N ARG A 25 0.95 7.72 -4.20
CA ARG A 25 0.03 8.50 -5.04
C ARG A 25 -0.34 7.75 -6.32
N ASN A 26 0.64 7.15 -7.00
CA ASN A 26 0.41 6.38 -8.22
C ASN A 26 -0.39 5.10 -7.96
N LEU A 27 -0.09 4.39 -6.88
CA LEU A 27 -0.84 3.21 -6.43
C LEU A 27 -2.31 3.57 -6.18
N ARG A 28 -2.59 4.68 -5.49
CA ARG A 28 -3.96 5.14 -5.23
C ARG A 28 -4.72 5.47 -6.52
N ILE A 29 -4.06 6.01 -7.55
CA ILE A 29 -4.69 6.24 -8.86
C ILE A 29 -5.17 4.92 -9.48
N VAL A 30 -4.31 3.89 -9.48
CA VAL A 30 -4.66 2.56 -10.02
C VAL A 30 -5.79 1.92 -9.20
N LEU A 31 -5.70 1.96 -7.87
CA LEU A 31 -6.72 1.36 -7.01
C LEU A 31 -8.06 2.10 -7.05
N ASN A 32 -8.05 3.43 -7.25
CA ASN A 32 -9.28 4.19 -7.50
C ASN A 32 -9.96 3.74 -8.80
N PHE A 33 -9.20 3.51 -9.87
CA PHE A 33 -9.74 2.98 -11.11
C PHE A 33 -10.38 1.60 -10.93
N GLU A 34 -9.79 0.75 -10.08
CA GLU A 34 -10.31 -0.58 -9.74
C GLU A 34 -11.45 -0.56 -8.70
N ASN A 35 -11.82 0.60 -8.17
CA ASN A 35 -12.74 0.79 -7.04
C ASN A 35 -12.32 0.04 -5.75
N GLN A 36 -11.01 -0.12 -5.52
CA GLN A 36 -10.45 -0.88 -4.40
C GLN A 36 -9.59 -0.04 -3.44
N VAL A 37 -9.57 1.29 -3.58
CA VAL A 37 -8.75 2.16 -2.73
C VAL A 37 -9.03 1.97 -1.23
N TYR A 38 -10.28 1.64 -0.88
CA TYR A 38 -10.73 1.47 0.49
C TYR A 38 -9.97 0.34 1.22
N VAL A 39 -9.43 -0.64 0.50
CA VAL A 39 -8.68 -1.77 1.07
C VAL A 39 -7.35 -1.32 1.70
N LEU A 40 -6.82 -0.15 1.29
CA LEU A 40 -5.60 0.39 1.88
C LEU A 40 -5.81 0.89 3.32
N ASP A 41 -6.97 1.50 3.57
CA ASP A 41 -7.23 2.25 4.79
C ASP A 41 -8.19 1.51 5.75
N ASN A 42 -8.98 0.56 5.23
CA ASN A 42 -9.95 -0.16 6.04
C ASN A 42 -9.33 -1.42 6.66
N PRO A 43 -9.52 -1.63 7.97
CA PRO A 43 -9.07 -2.84 8.63
C PRO A 43 -9.80 -4.08 8.11
N LEU A 44 -9.20 -5.24 8.36
CA LEU A 44 -9.85 -6.54 8.23
C LEU A 44 -11.24 -6.51 8.90
N PRO A 45 -12.32 -6.94 8.23
CA PRO A 45 -13.57 -7.22 8.91
C PRO A 45 -13.32 -8.27 10.00
N THR A 46 -13.97 -8.12 11.15
CA THR A 46 -13.88 -9.08 12.24
C THR A 46 -14.14 -10.49 11.72
N ALA A 47 -13.32 -11.45 12.13
CA ALA A 47 -13.47 -12.84 11.72
C ALA A 47 -14.90 -13.32 12.00
N LEU A 48 -15.49 -14.01 11.02
CA LEU A 48 -16.83 -14.58 11.14
C LEU A 48 -16.87 -15.55 12.32
N LEU A 49 -17.88 -15.41 13.17
CA LEU A 49 -18.13 -16.34 14.27
C LEU A 49 -19.10 -17.44 13.83
N GLU A 50 -19.14 -18.51 14.61
CA GLU A 50 -20.16 -19.54 14.47
C GLU A 50 -21.53 -18.90 14.77
N GLY A 51 -22.38 -18.77 13.73
CA GLY A 51 -23.65 -18.03 13.81
C GLY A 51 -23.69 -16.69 13.06
N SER A 52 -22.59 -16.25 12.44
CA SER A 52 -22.60 -15.05 11.58
C SER A 52 -23.66 -15.14 10.48
N LEU A 53 -24.35 -14.01 10.27
CA LEU A 53 -25.42 -13.89 9.28
C LEU A 53 -24.88 -14.15 7.87
N PRO A 54 -25.69 -14.70 6.94
CA PRO A 54 -25.26 -14.90 5.56
C PRO A 54 -24.67 -13.64 4.91
N GLU A 55 -25.23 -12.47 5.21
CA GLU A 55 -24.76 -11.17 4.69
C GLU A 55 -23.35 -10.79 5.19
N GLU A 56 -23.03 -11.12 6.44
CA GLU A 56 -21.69 -10.92 7.00
C GLU A 56 -20.66 -11.81 6.28
N ARG A 57 -21.05 -13.05 5.97
CA ARG A 57 -20.20 -13.99 5.23
C ARG A 57 -19.88 -13.50 3.83
N VAL A 58 -20.91 -13.07 3.09
CA VAL A 58 -20.73 -12.49 1.75
C VAL A 58 -19.83 -11.25 1.79
N THR A 59 -20.01 -10.40 2.81
CA THR A 59 -19.18 -9.19 2.96
C THR A 59 -17.72 -9.55 3.25
N PHE A 60 -17.47 -10.54 4.11
CA PHE A 60 -16.13 -11.01 4.43
C PHE A 60 -15.43 -11.68 3.23
N GLU A 61 -16.12 -12.54 2.49
CA GLU A 61 -15.59 -13.19 1.28
C GLU A 61 -15.21 -12.16 0.21
N LYS A 62 -16.09 -11.17 -0.02
CA LYS A 62 -15.81 -10.07 -0.94
C LYS A 62 -14.60 -9.24 -0.49
N TRP A 63 -14.45 -9.03 0.82
CA TRP A 63 -13.27 -8.35 1.34
C TRP A 63 -12.00 -9.16 1.09
N LEU A 64 -12.01 -10.49 1.30
CA LEU A 64 -10.85 -11.35 1.03
C LEU A 64 -10.42 -11.31 -0.44
N GLU A 65 -11.39 -11.36 -1.36
CA GLU A 65 -11.12 -11.23 -2.80
C GLU A 65 -10.44 -9.89 -3.12
N ASN A 66 -10.99 -8.80 -2.59
CA ASN A 66 -10.45 -7.47 -2.81
C ASN A 66 -9.07 -7.28 -2.16
N ASN A 67 -8.84 -7.84 -0.96
CA ASN A 67 -7.53 -7.88 -0.33
C ASN A 67 -6.50 -8.61 -1.19
N CYS A 68 -6.84 -9.79 -1.73
CA CYS A 68 -5.96 -10.56 -2.60
C CYS A 68 -5.60 -9.77 -3.88
N LYS A 69 -6.61 -9.11 -4.48
CA LYS A 69 -6.42 -8.26 -5.67
C LYS A 69 -5.51 -7.08 -5.39
N VAL A 70 -5.76 -6.32 -4.32
CA VAL A 70 -4.95 -5.15 -3.97
C VAL A 70 -3.54 -5.54 -3.57
N ARG A 71 -3.37 -6.62 -2.79
CA ARG A 71 -2.05 -7.17 -2.46
C ARG A 71 -1.24 -7.49 -3.72
N SER A 72 -1.86 -8.13 -4.71
CA SER A 72 -1.22 -8.43 -5.99
C SER A 72 -0.77 -7.16 -6.73
N ILE A 73 -1.59 -6.11 -6.73
CA ILE A 73 -1.26 -4.81 -7.34
C ILE A 73 -0.07 -4.16 -6.60
N ILE A 74 -0.09 -4.16 -5.26
CA ILE A 74 1.00 -3.60 -4.44
C ILE A 74 2.31 -4.31 -4.75
N LEU A 75 2.33 -5.65 -4.72
CA LEU A 75 3.54 -6.44 -4.97
C LEU A 75 4.05 -6.25 -6.41
N ALA A 76 3.16 -6.22 -7.40
CA ALA A 76 3.53 -5.99 -8.81
C ALA A 76 4.10 -4.57 -9.06
N SER A 77 3.75 -3.62 -8.18
CA SER A 77 4.20 -2.22 -8.26
C SER A 77 5.61 -1.98 -7.73
N MET A 78 6.28 -3.02 -7.25
CA MET A 78 7.59 -2.95 -6.60
C MET A 78 8.68 -3.54 -7.49
N THR A 79 9.95 -3.25 -7.16
CA THR A 79 11.05 -4.08 -7.66
C THR A 79 11.05 -5.44 -6.95
N ASN A 80 11.69 -6.43 -7.56
CA ASN A 80 11.74 -7.79 -7.01
C ASN A 80 12.39 -7.85 -5.62
N GLU A 81 13.36 -6.98 -5.36
CA GLU A 81 14.09 -6.91 -4.08
C GLU A 81 13.20 -6.42 -2.95
N ILE A 82 12.31 -5.48 -3.23
CA ILE A 82 11.34 -4.95 -2.26
C ILE A 82 10.17 -5.92 -2.12
N GLN A 83 9.67 -6.47 -3.23
CA GLN A 83 8.56 -7.43 -3.25
C GLN A 83 8.80 -8.61 -2.29
N LYS A 84 10.00 -9.21 -2.31
CA LYS A 84 10.40 -10.33 -1.44
C LYS A 84 10.35 -10.05 0.06
N GLN A 85 10.29 -8.77 0.45
CA GLN A 85 10.21 -8.39 1.86
C GLN A 85 8.77 -8.42 2.40
N TYR A 86 7.80 -8.38 1.49
CA TYR A 86 6.37 -8.23 1.81
C TYR A 86 5.48 -9.33 1.22
N ASP A 87 6.00 -10.22 0.36
CA ASP A 87 5.22 -11.27 -0.31
C ASP A 87 4.63 -12.31 0.65
N MET A 88 5.26 -12.53 1.80
CA MET A 88 4.75 -13.41 2.87
C MET A 88 3.68 -12.78 3.77
N LEU A 89 3.34 -11.50 3.59
CA LEU A 89 2.26 -10.85 4.35
C LEU A 89 0.94 -11.05 3.63
N ASP A 90 -0.07 -11.54 4.35
CA ASP A 90 -1.37 -11.93 3.78
C ASP A 90 -2.36 -10.77 3.65
N ASP A 91 -2.23 -9.73 4.47
CA ASP A 91 -3.15 -8.60 4.50
C ASP A 91 -2.50 -7.28 4.06
N VAL A 92 -3.24 -6.51 3.27
CA VAL A 92 -2.83 -5.20 2.77
C VAL A 92 -2.51 -4.20 3.90
N PRO A 93 -3.32 -4.09 4.98
CA PRO A 93 -3.01 -3.19 6.09
C PRO A 93 -1.63 -3.42 6.70
N SER A 94 -1.23 -4.66 6.95
CA SER A 94 0.10 -5.01 7.47
C SER A 94 1.23 -4.60 6.53
N ILE A 95 1.06 -4.83 5.22
CA ILE A 95 2.05 -4.40 4.22
C ILE A 95 2.18 -2.86 4.26
N MET A 96 1.07 -2.14 4.21
CA MET A 96 1.05 -0.68 4.18
C MET A 96 1.62 -0.07 5.45
N LEU A 97 1.32 -0.65 6.62
CA LEU A 97 1.87 -0.22 7.90
C LEU A 97 3.39 -0.34 7.90
N ARG A 98 3.91 -1.54 7.58
CA ARG A 98 5.36 -1.79 7.59
C ARG A 98 6.10 -0.93 6.57
N MET A 99 5.57 -0.79 5.36
CA MET A 99 6.16 0.10 4.35
C MET A 99 6.21 1.56 4.81
N LYS A 100 5.18 2.03 5.52
CA LYS A 100 5.16 3.37 6.07
C LYS A 100 6.25 3.54 7.13
N GLU A 101 6.47 2.55 7.99
CA GLU A 101 7.55 2.57 8.99
C GLU A 101 8.94 2.57 8.34
N ASP A 102 9.12 1.77 7.28
CA ASP A 102 10.41 1.58 6.61
C ASP A 102 10.78 2.79 5.71
N TYR A 103 9.81 3.38 5.02
CA TYR A 103 10.06 4.31 3.91
C TYR A 103 9.36 5.66 3.99
N ALA A 104 8.32 5.81 4.81
CA ALA A 104 7.77 7.13 5.03
C ALA A 104 8.73 7.86 5.97
N VAL A 105 9.49 8.80 5.41
CA VAL A 105 10.45 9.62 6.17
C VAL A 105 9.76 10.16 7.42
N PRO A 106 10.21 9.80 8.64
CA PRO A 106 9.76 10.50 9.83
C PRO A 106 10.29 11.92 9.72
N ASP A 107 9.40 12.90 9.77
CA ASP A 107 9.66 14.35 9.88
C ASP A 107 10.57 14.71 11.10
N ARG A 108 11.09 13.73 11.83
CA ARG A 108 11.90 13.90 13.03
C ARG A 108 13.35 14.28 12.75
N HIS A 109 13.93 13.96 11.59
CA HIS A 109 15.35 14.25 11.32
C HIS A 109 15.62 15.48 10.45
N ILE A 110 14.69 15.88 9.57
CA ILE A 110 14.88 17.08 8.74
C ILE A 110 14.79 18.36 9.60
N ARG A 111 13.93 18.38 10.62
CA ARG A 111 13.86 19.52 11.56
C ARG A 111 15.16 19.69 12.33
N TYR A 112 15.77 18.61 12.84
CA TYR A 112 17.04 18.72 13.58
C TYR A 112 18.22 19.19 12.71
N ALA A 113 18.25 18.82 11.43
CA ALA A 113 19.26 19.29 10.49
C ALA A 113 19.06 20.78 10.13
N ALA A 114 17.82 21.22 9.93
CA ALA A 114 17.52 22.63 9.67
C ALA A 114 17.80 23.51 10.90
N THR A 115 17.47 23.04 12.11
CA THR A 115 17.69 23.81 13.35
C THR A 115 19.18 23.99 13.66
N LYS A 116 20.07 23.04 13.32
CA LYS A 116 21.52 23.23 13.51
C LYS A 116 22.17 24.24 12.56
N VAL A 117 21.53 24.59 11.45
CA VAL A 117 22.01 25.63 10.53
C VAL A 117 21.65 27.03 11.04
N PHE A 118 20.58 27.16 11.84
CA PHE A 118 20.12 28.46 12.38
C PHE A 118 20.67 28.81 13.78
N PHE A 119 21.35 27.89 14.47
CA PHE A 119 21.95 28.13 15.80
C PHE A 119 23.48 28.03 15.83
N ARG A 120 24.14 28.29 14.68
CA ARG A 120 25.58 28.59 14.65
C ARG A 120 25.77 30.05 14.31
N ASP A 121 25.65 30.89 15.34
CA ASP A 121 26.33 32.18 15.48
C ASP A 121 26.72 32.34 16.95
#